data_AF-A0A165FD12-F1
#
_entry.id   AF-A0A165FD12-F1
#
_cell.length_a   1.000
_cell.length_b   1.000
_cell.length_c   1.000
_cell.angle_alpha   90.00
_cell.angle_beta   90.00
_cell.angle_gamma   90.00
#
_symmetry.space_group_name_H-M   'P 1'
#
loop_
_entity.id
_entity.type
_entity.pdbx_description
1 polymer ?
#
loop_
_entity_poly.entity_id
_entity_poly.type
_entity_poly.pdbx_seq_one_letter_code
_entity_poly.pdbx_strand_id
1 'polypeptide(L)'
;MATENTNDTPAAPVNRHAPTAYEVQRAQLEKLLKDPAKPVVLPQGPVEKTVRAPREMMKNVQGSSAGAGSGEFHVYKQNRRREYERIKIMEEQSEKEATTREFEQRRLQHQMESEAKTAKNRAKRQKRKERTKGAKHGSAADQAAAQDAGELGSALKKRKFDNRGAHVIFRHPGQEDSEGESDGASGPAIATSTEDPVAIVEDKTIVIVDDS
;
A
#
# COMPACT_ATOMS: atom_id res chain seq x y z
N MET A 1 20.37 49.62 -13.01
CA MET A 1 20.47 48.97 -11.69
C MET A 1 21.00 47.57 -11.95
N ALA A 2 22.26 47.31 -11.62
CA ALA A 2 22.92 46.03 -11.83
C ALA A 2 22.51 45.09 -10.69
N THR A 3 21.92 43.93 -11.02
CA THR A 3 21.71 42.85 -10.06
C THR A 3 22.96 41.99 -10.05
N GLU A 4 23.72 42.11 -8.98
CA GLU A 4 24.98 41.41 -8.73
C GLU A 4 24.66 39.96 -8.38
N ASN A 5 24.73 39.06 -9.36
CA ASN A 5 24.69 37.62 -9.09
C ASN A 5 26.05 37.19 -8.50
N THR A 6 26.20 37.33 -7.18
CA THR A 6 27.33 36.78 -6.42
C THR A 6 27.16 35.27 -6.36
N ASN A 7 27.68 34.59 -7.39
CA ASN A 7 27.72 33.14 -7.49
C ASN A 7 28.85 32.60 -6.60
N ASP A 8 28.78 32.84 -5.29
CA ASP A 8 29.62 32.17 -4.30
C ASP A 8 29.17 30.71 -4.25
N THR A 9 29.79 29.90 -5.08
CA THR A 9 29.68 28.45 -4.99
C THR A 9 30.62 28.04 -3.85
N PRO A 10 30.11 27.65 -2.66
CA PRO A 10 31.00 27.18 -1.61
C PRO A 10 31.72 25.96 -2.16
N ALA A 11 33.06 26.02 -2.18
CA ALA A 11 33.89 24.91 -2.62
C ALA A 11 33.51 23.67 -1.80
N ALA A 12 32.95 22.66 -2.47
CA ALA A 12 32.57 21.41 -1.82
C ALA A 12 33.79 20.85 -1.10
N PRO A 13 33.69 20.46 0.19
CA PRO A 13 34.81 19.85 0.87
C PRO A 13 35.17 18.57 0.12
N VAL A 14 36.45 18.42 -0.23
CA VAL A 14 36.97 17.22 -0.88
C VAL A 14 37.00 16.10 0.16
N ASN A 15 35.82 15.58 0.49
CA ASN A 15 35.66 14.46 1.39
C ASN A 15 36.23 13.22 0.70
N ARG A 16 37.27 12.62 1.29
CA ARG A 16 37.91 11.39 0.79
C ARG A 16 37.06 10.13 0.99
N HIS A 17 35.81 10.29 1.45
CA HIS A 17 34.88 9.22 1.79
C HIS A 17 33.58 9.38 1.01
N ALA A 18 32.85 8.27 0.82
CA ALA A 18 31.53 8.32 0.21
C ALA A 18 30.60 9.20 1.07
N PRO A 19 29.82 10.11 0.46
CA PRO A 19 28.98 11.03 1.21
C PRO A 19 27.88 10.27 1.96
N THR A 20 27.57 10.73 3.16
CA THR A 20 26.45 10.22 3.94
C THR A 20 25.12 10.56 3.27
N ALA A 21 24.04 9.82 3.60
CA ALA A 21 22.70 10.11 3.04
C ALA A 21 22.26 11.57 3.32
N TYR A 22 22.65 12.11 4.48
CA TYR A 22 22.40 13.50 4.86
C TYR A 22 23.17 14.49 3.99
N GLU A 23 24.45 14.23 3.71
CA GLU A 23 25.27 15.07 2.82
C GLU A 23 24.72 15.10 1.38
N VAL A 24 24.24 13.96 0.87
CA VAL A 24 23.61 13.89 -0.46
C VAL A 24 22.34 14.74 -0.51
N GLN A 25 21.48 14.64 0.50
CA GLN A 25 20.27 15.45 0.60
C GLN A 25 20.60 16.94 0.73
N ARG A 26 21.59 17.29 1.58
CA ARG A 26 22.05 18.67 1.74
C ARG A 26 22.53 19.26 0.41
N ALA A 27 23.37 18.55 -0.34
CA ALA A 27 23.84 19.01 -1.63
C ALA A 27 22.71 19.18 -2.66
N GLN A 28 21.69 18.30 -2.64
CA GLN A 28 20.50 18.43 -3.47
C GLN A 28 19.67 19.67 -3.09
N LEU A 29 19.50 19.94 -1.78
CA LEU A 29 18.80 21.12 -1.28
C LEU A 29 19.54 22.41 -1.63
N GLU A 30 20.85 22.48 -1.41
CA GLU A 30 21.69 23.63 -1.78
C GLU A 30 21.56 23.93 -3.29
N LYS A 31 21.52 22.88 -4.13
CA LYS A 31 21.30 23.03 -5.58
C LYS A 31 19.90 23.54 -5.92
N LEU A 32 18.86 23.09 -5.23
CA LEU A 32 17.47 23.53 -5.45
C LEU A 32 17.25 24.96 -4.96
N LEU A 33 17.84 25.33 -3.83
CA LEU A 33 17.70 26.65 -3.20
C LEU A 33 18.54 27.74 -3.87
N LYS A 34 19.49 27.37 -4.75
CA LYS A 34 20.27 28.32 -5.55
C LYS A 34 19.38 29.20 -6.44
N ASP A 35 18.34 28.62 -7.04
CA ASP A 35 17.40 29.32 -7.92
C ASP A 35 15.94 29.00 -7.52
N PRO A 36 15.39 29.64 -6.46
CA PRO A 36 14.07 29.27 -5.92
C PRO A 36 12.91 29.62 -6.87
N ALA A 37 13.13 30.47 -7.87
CA ALA A 37 12.13 30.83 -8.87
C ALA A 37 11.95 29.75 -9.96
N LYS A 38 12.86 28.77 -10.05
CA LYS A 38 12.77 27.71 -11.07
C LYS A 38 11.77 26.65 -10.62
N PRO A 39 10.73 26.33 -11.42
CA PRO A 39 9.79 25.27 -11.06
C PRO A 39 10.51 23.92 -11.01
N VAL A 40 10.28 23.17 -9.93
CA VAL A 40 10.83 21.83 -9.74
C VAL A 40 10.00 20.84 -10.56
N VAL A 41 10.65 20.18 -11.53
CA VAL A 41 10.02 19.11 -12.31
C VAL A 41 10.20 17.80 -11.56
N LEU A 42 9.12 17.32 -10.94
CA LEU A 42 9.11 15.98 -10.36
C LEU A 42 9.11 14.94 -11.50
N PRO A 43 9.91 13.86 -11.37
CA PRO A 43 9.86 12.78 -12.33
C PRO A 43 8.46 12.17 -12.31
N GLN A 44 7.83 12.09 -13.48
CA GLN A 44 6.61 11.31 -13.64
C GLN A 44 6.93 9.83 -13.48
N GLY A 45 5.96 9.04 -13.02
CA GLY A 45 6.13 7.60 -12.84
C GLY A 45 6.55 6.89 -14.13
N PRO A 46 7.14 5.69 -14.05
CA PRO A 46 7.54 4.92 -15.23
C PRO A 46 6.34 4.72 -16.17
N VAL A 47 6.46 5.19 -17.42
CA VAL A 47 5.44 5.01 -18.45
C VAL A 47 5.51 3.59 -18.99
N GLU A 48 4.36 2.94 -19.16
CA GLU A 48 4.29 1.62 -19.76
C GLU A 48 4.79 1.63 -21.20
N LYS A 49 5.52 0.57 -21.58
CA LYS A 49 6.07 0.44 -22.93
C LYS A 49 4.93 0.13 -23.89
N THR A 50 4.71 0.99 -24.87
CA THR A 50 3.71 0.80 -25.93
C THR A 50 4.39 0.73 -27.28
N VAL A 51 3.86 -0.12 -28.18
CA VAL A 51 4.32 -0.13 -29.58
C VAL A 51 3.63 1.01 -30.32
N ARG A 52 4.40 1.74 -31.13
CA ARG A 52 3.86 2.80 -31.99
C ARG A 52 2.75 2.23 -32.89
N ALA A 53 1.62 2.91 -32.95
CA ALA A 53 0.52 2.55 -33.84
C ALA A 53 1.00 2.35 -35.29
N PRO A 54 0.51 1.32 -36.00
CA PRO A 54 0.75 1.14 -37.42
C PRO A 54 0.37 2.39 -38.22
N ARG A 55 1.07 2.65 -39.32
CA ARG A 55 0.69 3.75 -40.23
C ARG A 55 -0.54 3.32 -41.02
N GLU A 56 -1.55 4.19 -41.09
CA GLU A 56 -2.81 3.91 -41.80
C GLU A 56 -2.62 3.70 -43.31
N MET A 57 -1.80 4.55 -43.94
CA MET A 57 -1.50 4.45 -45.38
C MET A 57 0.01 4.36 -45.61
N MET A 58 0.40 3.33 -46.36
CA MET A 58 1.75 3.17 -46.88
C MET A 58 1.83 3.85 -48.25
N LYS A 59 2.73 4.82 -48.40
CA LYS A 59 2.86 5.62 -49.63
C LYS A 59 3.63 4.89 -50.75
N ASN A 60 4.40 3.87 -50.40
CA ASN A 60 5.36 3.22 -51.30
C ASN A 60 5.05 1.73 -51.47
N VAL A 61 3.78 1.39 -51.75
CA VAL A 61 3.38 0.00 -52.00
C VAL A 61 3.67 -0.33 -53.46
N GLN A 62 4.66 -1.18 -53.71
CA GLN A 62 4.97 -1.71 -55.03
C GLN A 62 3.92 -2.75 -55.43
N GLY A 63 3.60 -2.87 -56.72
CA GLY A 63 2.53 -3.76 -57.21
C GLY A 63 2.75 -5.24 -56.84
N SER A 64 1.66 -5.99 -56.67
CA SER A 64 1.67 -7.37 -56.13
C SER A 64 2.43 -8.39 -56.98
N SER A 65 2.64 -8.12 -58.27
CA SER A 65 3.41 -8.97 -59.19
C SER A 65 4.87 -8.55 -59.33
N ALA A 66 5.28 -7.46 -58.70
CA ALA A 66 6.64 -6.97 -58.82
C ALA A 66 7.59 -7.81 -57.96
N GLY A 67 8.79 -8.10 -58.48
CA GLY A 67 9.77 -8.95 -57.79
C GLY A 67 10.29 -8.36 -56.48
N ALA A 68 10.94 -9.21 -55.67
CA ALA A 68 11.55 -8.79 -54.41
C ALA A 68 12.65 -7.76 -54.64
N GLY A 69 12.43 -6.52 -54.18
CA GLY A 69 13.44 -5.46 -54.19
C GLY A 69 14.52 -5.67 -53.12
N SER A 70 15.69 -5.05 -53.31
CA SER A 70 16.81 -5.15 -52.36
C SER A 70 16.51 -4.60 -50.95
N GLY A 71 15.51 -3.71 -50.83
CA GLY A 71 15.07 -3.15 -49.56
C GLY A 71 14.03 -3.98 -48.80
N GLU A 72 13.41 -5.00 -49.45
CA GLU A 72 12.27 -5.74 -48.88
C GLU A 72 12.66 -6.54 -47.64
N PHE A 73 13.88 -7.09 -47.63
CA PHE A 73 14.42 -7.80 -46.46
C PHE A 73 14.43 -6.91 -45.20
N HIS A 74 14.83 -5.65 -45.34
CA HIS A 74 14.85 -4.73 -44.21
C HIS A 74 13.45 -4.32 -43.77
N VAL A 75 12.50 -4.19 -44.70
CA VAL A 75 11.09 -3.94 -44.38
C VAL A 75 10.54 -5.09 -43.54
N TYR A 76 10.72 -6.34 -43.98
CA TYR A 76 10.31 -7.52 -43.22
C TYR A 76 10.98 -7.60 -41.85
N LYS A 77 12.30 -7.37 -41.76
CA LYS A 77 13.04 -7.40 -40.49
C LYS A 77 12.47 -6.40 -39.48
N GLN A 78 12.19 -5.17 -39.92
CA GLN A 78 11.64 -4.14 -39.02
C GLN A 78 10.18 -4.43 -38.66
N ASN A 79 9.37 -4.93 -39.60
CA ASN A 79 7.99 -5.30 -39.33
C ASN A 79 7.91 -6.46 -38.33
N ARG A 80 8.65 -7.54 -38.57
CA ARG A 80 8.71 -8.70 -37.66
C ARG A 80 9.18 -8.32 -36.26
N ARG A 81 10.19 -7.45 -36.15
CA ARG A 81 10.64 -6.94 -34.86
C ARG A 81 9.53 -6.19 -34.11
N ARG A 82 8.84 -5.27 -34.78
CA ARG A 82 7.72 -4.53 -34.20
C ARG A 82 6.59 -5.46 -33.78
N GLU A 83 6.30 -6.48 -34.59
CA GLU A 83 5.22 -7.42 -34.31
C GLU A 83 5.56 -8.30 -33.08
N TYR A 84 6.80 -8.76 -32.96
CA TYR A 84 7.23 -9.49 -31.76
C TYR A 84 7.23 -8.62 -30.51
N GLU A 85 7.67 -7.36 -30.62
CA GLU A 85 7.56 -6.40 -29.51
C GLU A 85 6.09 -6.16 -29.12
N ARG A 86 5.19 -6.09 -30.10
CA ARG A 86 3.74 -5.92 -29.87
C ARG A 86 3.11 -7.12 -29.17
N ILE A 87 3.37 -8.32 -29.67
CA ILE A 87 2.86 -9.57 -29.08
C ILE A 87 3.38 -9.71 -27.66
N LYS A 88 4.69 -9.49 -27.44
CA LYS A 88 5.30 -9.56 -26.12
C LYS A 88 4.68 -8.58 -25.12
N ILE A 89 4.42 -7.34 -25.51
CA ILE A 89 3.77 -6.35 -24.62
C ILE A 89 2.34 -6.79 -24.28
N MET A 90 1.59 -7.31 -25.25
CA MET A 90 0.24 -7.82 -25.03
C MET A 90 0.22 -9.02 -24.07
N GLU A 91 1.14 -9.97 -24.25
CA GLU A 91 1.30 -11.12 -23.35
C GLU A 91 1.66 -10.66 -21.94
N GLU A 92 2.67 -9.80 -21.78
CA GLU A 92 3.08 -9.24 -20.48
C GLU A 92 1.94 -8.46 -19.79
N GLN A 93 1.11 -7.73 -20.54
CA GLN A 93 -0.05 -7.04 -19.99
C GLN A 93 -1.11 -8.04 -19.51
N SER A 94 -1.42 -9.05 -20.32
CA SER A 94 -2.41 -10.07 -19.95
C SER A 94 -2.01 -10.86 -18.69
N GLU A 95 -0.72 -11.18 -18.54
CA GLU A 95 -0.19 -11.84 -17.35
C GLU A 95 -0.28 -10.93 -16.11
N LYS A 96 0.05 -9.64 -16.25
CA LYS A 96 -0.09 -8.65 -15.17
C LYS A 96 -1.54 -8.46 -14.75
N GLU A 97 -2.46 -8.37 -15.71
CA GLU A 97 -3.90 -8.25 -15.43
C GLU A 97 -4.45 -9.49 -14.72
N ALA A 98 -4.04 -10.69 -15.13
CA ALA A 98 -4.44 -11.92 -14.45
C ALA A 98 -3.94 -11.96 -13.00
N THR A 99 -2.65 -11.69 -12.79
CA THR A 99 -2.03 -11.73 -11.46
C THR A 99 -2.56 -10.64 -10.52
N THR A 100 -2.78 -9.43 -11.02
CA THR A 100 -3.39 -8.34 -10.24
C THR A 100 -4.84 -8.66 -9.86
N ARG A 101 -5.63 -9.18 -10.80
CA ARG A 101 -7.01 -9.60 -10.53
C ARG A 101 -7.10 -10.71 -9.49
N GLU A 102 -6.21 -11.70 -9.55
CA GLU A 102 -6.13 -12.76 -8.53
C GLU A 102 -5.75 -12.20 -7.16
N PHE A 103 -4.77 -11.29 -7.12
CA PHE A 103 -4.34 -10.64 -5.89
C PHE A 103 -5.45 -9.81 -5.25
N GLU A 104 -6.18 -9.02 -6.05
CA GLU A 104 -7.30 -8.21 -5.59
C GLU A 104 -8.44 -9.08 -5.04
N GLN A 105 -8.80 -10.16 -5.74
CA GLN A 105 -9.80 -11.10 -5.26
C GLN A 105 -9.40 -11.71 -3.92
N ARG A 106 -8.14 -12.16 -3.80
CA ARG A 106 -7.62 -12.72 -2.54
C ARG A 106 -7.63 -11.70 -1.41
N ARG A 107 -7.22 -10.45 -1.70
CA ARG A 107 -7.25 -9.35 -0.74
C ARG A 107 -8.66 -9.06 -0.24
N LEU A 108 -9.63 -8.99 -1.15
CA LEU A 108 -11.04 -8.76 -0.81
C LEU A 108 -11.61 -9.90 0.04
N GLN A 109 -11.31 -11.16 -0.31
CA GLN A 109 -11.74 -12.32 0.49
C GLN A 109 -11.20 -12.25 1.92
N HIS A 110 -9.89 -12.00 2.07
CA HIS A 110 -9.28 -11.86 3.40
C HIS A 110 -9.89 -10.69 4.20
N GLN A 111 -10.16 -9.56 3.53
CA GLN A 111 -10.79 -8.41 4.14
C GLN A 111 -12.21 -8.76 4.62
N MET A 112 -13.04 -9.37 3.76
CA MET A 112 -14.40 -9.80 4.11
C MET A 112 -14.42 -10.79 5.28
N GLU A 113 -13.49 -11.76 5.31
CA GLU A 113 -13.39 -12.68 6.44
C GLU A 113 -13.03 -11.98 7.76
N SER A 114 -12.09 -11.03 7.70
CA SER A 114 -11.67 -10.26 8.87
C SER A 114 -12.79 -9.35 9.38
N GLU A 115 -13.54 -8.74 8.47
CA GLU A 115 -14.69 -7.89 8.76
C GLU A 115 -15.85 -8.72 9.33
N ALA A 116 -16.15 -9.89 8.76
CA ALA A 116 -17.17 -10.80 9.27
C ALA A 116 -16.86 -11.28 10.71
N LYS A 117 -15.60 -11.66 10.97
CA LYS A 117 -15.13 -12.04 12.32
C LYS A 117 -15.27 -10.86 13.29
N THR A 118 -14.84 -9.67 12.87
CA THR A 118 -14.89 -8.45 13.69
C THR A 118 -16.32 -7.98 13.94
N ALA A 119 -17.19 -8.01 12.93
CA ALA A 119 -18.61 -7.66 13.03
C ALA A 119 -19.36 -8.60 13.97
N LYS A 120 -19.13 -9.93 13.85
CA LYS A 120 -19.72 -10.92 14.77
C LYS A 120 -19.29 -10.66 16.22
N ASN A 121 -18.02 -10.33 16.44
CA ASN A 121 -17.51 -10.02 17.77
C ASN A 121 -18.02 -8.66 18.30
N ARG A 122 -18.13 -7.65 17.44
CA ARG A 122 -18.72 -6.35 17.75
C ARG A 122 -20.20 -6.48 18.13
N ALA A 123 -20.99 -7.24 17.36
CA ALA A 123 -22.40 -7.52 17.66
C ALA A 123 -22.57 -8.22 19.01
N LYS A 124 -21.73 -9.22 19.32
CA LYS A 124 -21.72 -9.88 20.64
C LYS A 124 -21.42 -8.89 21.79
N ARG A 125 -20.48 -7.96 21.59
CA ARG A 125 -20.13 -6.93 22.59
C ARG A 125 -21.26 -5.92 22.77
N GLN A 126 -21.89 -5.46 21.69
CA GLN A 126 -23.02 -4.53 21.76
C GLN A 126 -24.22 -5.15 22.48
N LYS A 127 -24.60 -6.38 22.14
CA LYS A 127 -25.67 -7.12 22.85
C LYS A 127 -25.39 -7.27 24.35
N ARG A 128 -24.12 -7.48 24.75
CA ARG A 128 -23.73 -7.51 26.18
C ARG A 128 -23.83 -6.13 26.82
N LYS A 129 -23.40 -5.07 26.14
CA LYS A 129 -23.48 -3.68 26.61
C LYS A 129 -24.93 -3.22 26.79
N GLU A 130 -25.81 -3.58 25.85
CA GLU A 130 -27.24 -3.29 25.94
C GLU A 130 -27.89 -4.01 27.13
N ARG A 131 -27.58 -5.29 27.34
CA ARG A 131 -28.06 -6.05 28.52
C ARG A 131 -27.60 -5.45 29.84
N THR A 132 -26.34 -5.03 29.96
CA THR A 132 -25.84 -4.42 31.20
C THR A 132 -26.38 -3.01 31.42
N LYS A 133 -26.60 -2.23 30.35
CA LYS A 133 -27.26 -0.91 30.44
C LYS A 133 -28.74 -1.05 30.84
N GLY A 134 -29.45 -2.02 30.26
CA GLY A 134 -30.83 -2.35 30.64
C GLY A 134 -30.96 -2.82 32.09
N ALA A 135 -30.05 -3.68 32.55
CA ALA A 135 -30.01 -4.11 33.96
C ALA A 135 -29.76 -2.94 34.92
N LYS A 136 -28.88 -1.99 34.59
CA LYS A 136 -28.61 -0.81 35.42
C LYS A 136 -29.77 0.20 35.47
N HIS A 137 -30.56 0.31 34.40
CA HIS A 137 -31.77 1.16 34.40
C HIS A 137 -32.99 0.47 35.03
N GLY A 138 -33.06 -0.87 35.01
CA GLY A 138 -34.11 -1.63 35.71
C GLY A 138 -33.84 -1.79 37.21
N SER A 139 -32.58 -1.96 37.62
CA SER A 139 -32.21 -2.16 39.03
C SER A 139 -32.12 -0.89 39.87
N ALA A 140 -32.34 0.29 39.27
CA ALA A 140 -32.49 1.55 40.00
C ALA A 140 -33.94 1.78 40.46
N ALA A 141 -34.92 1.06 39.88
CA ALA A 141 -36.33 1.16 40.25
C ALA A 141 -36.77 0.11 41.28
N ASP A 142 -35.98 -0.94 41.52
CA ASP A 142 -36.42 -2.12 42.30
C ASP A 142 -35.60 -2.38 43.58
N GLN A 143 -34.70 -1.47 43.98
CA GLN A 143 -33.90 -1.61 45.22
C GLN A 143 -34.59 -1.07 46.48
N ALA A 144 -35.92 -1.21 46.57
CA ALA A 144 -36.68 -0.90 47.80
C ALA A 144 -37.46 -2.09 48.37
N ALA A 145 -37.52 -3.25 47.71
CA ALA A 145 -38.34 -4.37 48.18
C ALA A 145 -37.73 -5.72 47.79
N ALA A 146 -36.90 -6.29 48.67
CA ALA A 146 -36.75 -7.73 48.92
C ALA A 146 -35.39 -8.00 49.57
N GLN A 147 -35.33 -7.77 50.88
CA GLN A 147 -34.54 -8.63 51.74
C GLN A 147 -35.38 -9.88 52.01
N ASP A 148 -34.74 -11.05 51.94
CA ASP A 148 -35.15 -12.35 52.48
C ASP A 148 -35.47 -13.48 51.47
N ALA A 149 -34.97 -14.67 51.83
CA ALA A 149 -35.15 -16.01 51.26
C ALA A 149 -34.22 -16.50 50.10
N GLY A 150 -33.22 -17.31 50.49
CA GLY A 150 -33.16 -18.72 50.05
C GLY A 150 -32.48 -19.10 48.73
N GLU A 151 -31.19 -19.40 48.80
CA GLU A 151 -30.48 -20.57 48.23
C GLU A 151 -31.05 -21.30 46.98
N LEU A 152 -30.32 -21.23 45.86
CA LEU A 152 -29.84 -22.36 45.02
C LEU A 152 -29.11 -21.82 43.76
N GLY A 153 -27.81 -22.08 43.68
CA GLY A 153 -26.91 -21.45 42.71
C GLY A 153 -26.87 -22.05 41.30
N SER A 154 -26.23 -21.35 40.37
CA SER A 154 -25.19 -21.93 39.51
C SER A 154 -24.46 -20.89 38.63
N ALA A 155 -23.14 -21.06 38.57
CA ALA A 155 -22.26 -20.70 37.45
C ALA A 155 -21.73 -19.25 37.31
N LEU A 156 -21.20 -18.66 38.39
CA LEU A 156 -20.03 -17.78 38.29
C LEU A 156 -18.74 -18.62 38.44
N LYS A 157 -18.50 -19.56 37.52
CA LYS A 157 -17.20 -20.24 37.42
C LYS A 157 -16.22 -19.27 36.75
N LYS A 158 -15.48 -18.53 37.56
CA LYS A 158 -14.20 -17.91 37.18
C LYS A 158 -13.35 -19.02 36.55
N ARG A 159 -13.25 -19.04 35.22
CA ARG A 159 -12.32 -19.93 34.52
C ARG A 159 -10.91 -19.41 34.79
N LYS A 160 -10.27 -20.02 35.79
CA LYS A 160 -8.83 -19.95 36.01
C LYS A 160 -8.19 -20.53 34.76
N PHE A 161 -7.37 -19.74 34.07
CA PHE A 161 -6.60 -20.21 32.94
C PHE A 161 -5.64 -21.28 33.45
N ASP A 162 -5.70 -22.49 32.88
CA ASP A 162 -4.78 -23.56 33.22
C ASP A 162 -3.40 -23.20 32.67
N ASN A 163 -2.57 -22.57 33.51
CA ASN A 163 -1.15 -22.38 33.27
C ASN A 163 -0.45 -23.75 33.32
N ARG A 164 -0.64 -24.57 32.28
CA ARG A 164 0.21 -25.73 32.02
C ARG A 164 1.36 -25.28 31.12
N GLY A 165 2.46 -24.88 31.77
CA GLY A 165 3.80 -25.19 31.26
C GLY A 165 4.49 -24.20 30.32
N ALA A 166 4.26 -22.89 30.42
CA ALA A 166 5.20 -21.91 29.84
C ALA A 166 5.41 -20.76 30.83
N HIS A 167 6.53 -20.80 31.55
CA HIS A 167 6.95 -19.71 32.42
C HIS A 167 7.45 -18.57 31.53
N VAL A 168 6.64 -17.53 31.31
CA VAL A 168 7.09 -16.33 30.58
C VAL A 168 7.93 -15.49 31.53
N ILE A 169 9.25 -15.61 31.43
CA ILE A 169 10.19 -14.74 32.13
C ILE A 169 10.30 -13.44 31.33
N PHE A 170 9.84 -12.33 31.91
CA PHE A 170 10.07 -11.01 31.35
C PHE A 170 11.53 -10.61 31.58
N ARG A 171 12.32 -10.57 30.49
CA ARG A 171 13.71 -10.10 30.50
C ARG A 171 13.70 -8.56 30.47
N HIS A 172 14.21 -7.93 31.52
CA HIS A 172 14.57 -6.52 31.48
C HIS A 172 15.86 -6.35 30.66
N PRO A 173 16.01 -5.26 29.88
CA PRO A 173 17.23 -5.02 29.11
C PRO A 173 18.42 -4.83 30.08
N GLY A 174 19.36 -5.78 30.12
CA GLY A 174 20.61 -5.68 30.89
C GLY A 174 21.12 -6.92 31.66
N GLN A 175 20.58 -8.13 31.47
CA GLN A 175 21.06 -9.34 32.18
C GLN A 175 21.69 -10.38 31.23
N GLU A 176 23.00 -10.62 31.41
CA GLU A 176 23.89 -11.70 30.89
C GLU A 176 23.78 -12.90 31.89
N ASP A 177 23.79 -14.21 31.61
CA ASP A 177 24.47 -15.09 30.63
C ASP A 177 23.79 -16.49 30.54
N SER A 178 24.24 -17.29 29.56
CA SER A 178 24.47 -18.76 29.60
C SER A 178 23.56 -19.71 28.78
N GLU A 179 24.08 -20.06 27.58
CA GLU A 179 24.08 -21.36 26.87
C GLU A 179 22.75 -22.03 26.45
N GLY A 180 22.57 -22.21 25.14
CA GLY A 180 21.52 -23.04 24.54
C GLY A 180 21.38 -22.89 23.02
N GLU A 181 22.09 -23.74 22.28
CA GLU A 181 22.14 -23.95 20.83
C GLU A 181 20.76 -23.99 20.11
N SER A 182 20.63 -23.36 18.93
CA SER A 182 20.14 -23.97 17.66
C SER A 182 19.63 -22.95 16.63
N ASP A 183 19.82 -23.35 15.37
CA ASP A 183 19.69 -22.63 14.10
C ASP A 183 18.34 -21.95 13.79
N GLY A 184 18.40 -20.91 12.95
CA GLY A 184 17.25 -20.50 12.14
C GLY A 184 17.25 -19.05 11.69
N ALA A 185 17.48 -18.83 10.39
CA ALA A 185 17.51 -17.55 9.67
C ALA A 185 16.39 -16.55 10.03
N SER A 186 16.75 -15.27 10.17
CA SER A 186 15.81 -14.14 10.27
C SER A 186 15.96 -13.17 9.09
N GLY A 187 14.86 -12.92 8.40
CA GLY A 187 14.69 -11.80 7.45
C GLY A 187 14.07 -10.58 8.15
N PRO A 188 14.28 -9.35 7.66
CA PRO A 188 13.92 -8.15 8.41
C PRO A 188 12.43 -7.80 8.32
N ALA A 189 11.87 -7.44 9.47
CA ALA A 189 10.51 -6.95 9.65
C ALA A 189 10.37 -5.49 9.20
N ILE A 190 9.31 -5.20 8.42
CA ILE A 190 8.90 -3.86 8.00
C ILE A 190 8.01 -3.25 9.09
N ALA A 191 8.40 -2.07 9.58
CA ALA A 191 7.65 -1.25 10.51
C ALA A 191 6.46 -0.58 9.79
N THR A 192 5.26 -0.72 10.33
CA THR A 192 4.05 -0.02 9.89
C THR A 192 3.91 1.29 10.64
N SER A 193 4.00 2.42 9.93
CA SER A 193 3.62 3.74 10.41
C SER A 193 2.10 3.93 10.32
N THR A 194 1.52 4.44 11.41
CA THR A 194 0.12 4.88 11.55
C THR A 194 -0.08 6.25 10.91
N GLU A 195 -1.04 6.38 10.00
CA GLU A 195 -1.56 7.68 9.55
C GLU A 195 -3.09 7.73 9.69
N ASP A 196 -3.57 8.89 10.12
CA ASP A 196 -4.96 9.25 10.39
C ASP A 196 -5.80 9.42 9.11
N PRO A 197 -7.15 9.25 9.16
CA PRO A 197 -7.98 9.26 7.96
C PRO A 197 -8.27 10.68 7.43
N VAL A 198 -8.00 10.89 6.13
CA VAL A 198 -8.36 12.09 5.36
C VAL A 198 -9.86 12.11 5.05
N ALA A 199 -10.51 13.25 5.26
CA ALA A 199 -11.93 13.49 4.97
C ALA A 199 -12.22 13.49 3.46
N ILE A 200 -13.25 12.75 3.05
CA ILE A 200 -13.75 12.68 1.68
C ILE A 200 -14.66 13.89 1.44
N VAL A 201 -14.33 14.73 0.46
CA VAL A 201 -15.23 15.79 -0.04
C VAL A 201 -16.05 15.19 -1.17
N GLU A 202 -17.37 15.16 -1.00
CA GLU A 202 -18.33 14.68 -2.00
C GLU A 202 -18.57 15.75 -3.07
N ASP A 203 -18.17 15.48 -4.30
CA ASP A 203 -18.52 16.30 -5.46
C ASP A 203 -20.00 16.06 -5.83
N LYS A 204 -20.81 17.12 -5.74
CA LYS A 204 -22.23 17.11 -6.15
C LYS A 204 -22.34 17.03 -7.67
N THR A 205 -22.76 15.88 -8.18
CA THR A 205 -23.20 15.71 -9.57
C THR A 205 -24.60 16.29 -9.74
N ILE A 206 -24.74 17.27 -10.64
CA ILE A 206 -26.04 17.84 -11.04
C ILE A 206 -26.62 16.93 -12.12
N VAL A 207 -27.75 16.28 -11.83
CA VAL A 207 -28.54 15.53 -12.82
C VAL A 207 -29.59 16.48 -13.38
N ILE A 208 -29.51 16.78 -14.68
CA ILE A 208 -30.54 17.51 -15.41
C ILE A 208 -31.58 16.47 -15.87
N VAL A 209 -32.82 16.64 -15.40
CA VAL A 209 -33.98 15.87 -15.88
C VAL A 209 -34.69 16.76 -16.91
N ASP A 210 -34.70 16.34 -18.17
CA ASP A 210 -35.54 16.94 -19.21
C ASP A 210 -36.98 16.43 -19.03
N ASP A 211 -37.91 17.34 -18.76
CA ASP A 211 -39.36 17.09 -18.82
C ASP A 211 -39.81 17.21 -20.29
N SER A 212 -40.19 16.09 -20.91
CA SER A 212 -40.97 16.01 -22.16
C SER A 212 -41.64 14.65 -22.28
#